data_AF-A0A2N9ZYC3-F1
#
_entry.id   AF-A0A2N9ZYC3-F1
#
_cell.length_a   1.000
_cell.length_b   1.000
_cell.length_c   1.000
_cell.angle_alpha   90.00
_cell.angle_beta   90.00
_cell.angle_gamma   90.00
#
_symmetry.space_group_name_H-M   'P 1'
#
loop_
_entity.id
_entity.type
_entity.pdbx_description
1 polymer ?
#
loop_
_entity_poly.entity_id
_entity_poly.type
_entity_poly.pdbx_seq_one_letter_code
_entity_poly.pdbx_strand_id
1 'polypeptide(L)'
;MKELYDSPSAQRYSESDGLVFDPAKIISLTPNGVAIPHGDHYHFIPYSKLSALEEKIARMVSISGTGSTVSTNEVVSSLGSLSSNPSSLTTSKELSSVSDGYIFNPKDIIEETAIAYIVRHGDHFHYIPKSNQIKLGNRLFQTIV
;
A
#
# COMPACT_ATOMS: atom_id res chain seq x y z
N MET A 1 2.61 -2.00 -21.60
CA MET A 1 2.91 -0.80 -20.80
C MET A 1 2.52 0.52 -21.49
N LYS A 2 2.59 0.63 -22.83
CA LYS A 2 2.26 1.87 -23.55
C LYS A 2 0.74 2.18 -23.62
N GLU A 3 -0.11 1.14 -23.63
CA GLU A 3 -1.58 1.27 -23.72
C GLU A 3 -2.25 2.02 -22.55
N LEU A 4 -1.71 1.95 -21.32
CA LEU A 4 -2.27 2.70 -20.18
C LEU A 4 -1.96 4.20 -20.28
N TYR A 5 -0.81 4.56 -20.84
CA TYR A 5 -0.38 5.95 -21.00
C TYR A 5 -0.96 6.61 -22.25
N ASP A 6 -1.46 5.83 -23.21
CA ASP A 6 -2.21 6.31 -24.36
C ASP A 6 -3.73 6.49 -24.03
N SER A 7 -4.19 5.97 -22.88
CA SER A 7 -5.55 6.20 -22.36
C SER A 7 -5.62 7.51 -21.56
N PRO A 8 -6.71 8.31 -21.65
CA PRO A 8 -6.83 9.54 -20.87
C PRO A 8 -6.76 9.24 -19.36
N SER A 9 -6.02 10.05 -18.61
CA SER A 9 -5.95 9.95 -17.14
C SER A 9 -7.34 10.02 -16.47
N ALA A 10 -8.30 10.68 -17.13
CA ALA A 10 -9.70 10.78 -16.70
C ALA A 10 -10.47 9.45 -16.66
N GLN A 11 -9.92 8.38 -17.22
CA GLN A 11 -10.52 7.04 -17.18
C GLN A 11 -9.84 6.11 -16.17
N ARG A 12 -8.83 6.61 -15.44
CA ARG A 12 -8.14 5.83 -14.42
C ARG A 12 -8.96 5.79 -13.15
N TYR A 13 -8.97 4.63 -12.50
CA TYR A 13 -9.55 4.46 -11.19
C TYR A 13 -8.92 5.46 -10.19
N SER A 14 -9.75 6.04 -9.32
CA SER A 14 -9.30 6.95 -8.25
C SER A 14 -10.10 6.75 -6.97
N GLU A 15 -9.50 7.10 -5.83
CA GLU A 15 -10.15 7.11 -4.52
C GLU A 15 -10.45 8.55 -4.08
N SER A 16 -11.31 8.70 -3.08
CA SER A 16 -11.83 9.98 -2.58
C SER A 16 -10.76 10.89 -1.94
N ASP A 17 -9.66 10.31 -1.46
CA ASP A 17 -8.51 11.02 -0.88
C ASP A 17 -7.51 11.53 -1.94
N GLY A 18 -7.80 11.31 -3.22
CA GLY A 18 -7.00 11.78 -4.34
C GLY A 18 -6.02 10.76 -4.91
N LEU A 19 -5.98 9.52 -4.41
CA LEU A 19 -5.23 8.45 -5.07
C LEU A 19 -5.73 8.27 -6.51
N VAL A 20 -4.81 8.18 -7.47
CA VAL A 20 -5.09 7.71 -8.82
C VAL A 20 -4.33 6.41 -9.05
N PHE A 21 -5.02 5.38 -9.52
CA PHE A 21 -4.45 4.06 -9.77
C PHE A 21 -3.25 4.15 -10.71
N ASP A 22 -2.10 3.69 -10.24
CA ASP A 22 -0.87 3.62 -11.02
C ASP A 22 -0.20 2.25 -10.93
N PRO A 23 -0.22 1.45 -12.01
CA PRO A 23 0.34 0.10 -11.96
C PRO A 23 1.84 0.09 -11.68
N ALA A 24 2.56 1.18 -12.00
CA ALA A 24 3.98 1.31 -11.67
C ALA A 24 4.24 1.43 -10.15
N LYS A 25 3.22 1.81 -9.37
CA LYS A 25 3.30 1.95 -7.91
C LYS A 25 2.81 0.72 -7.15
N ILE A 26 2.40 -0.35 -7.84
CA ILE A 26 1.96 -1.58 -7.18
C ILE A 26 3.13 -2.19 -6.40
N ILE A 27 2.92 -2.36 -5.09
CA ILE A 27 3.90 -2.99 -4.19
C ILE A 27 3.53 -4.41 -3.78
N SER A 28 2.26 -4.81 -3.95
CA SER A 28 1.79 -6.15 -3.61
C SER A 28 0.63 -6.56 -4.52
N LEU A 29 0.62 -7.82 -4.94
CA LEU A 29 -0.49 -8.45 -5.64
C LEU A 29 -1.12 -9.48 -4.72
N THR A 30 -2.44 -9.49 -4.69
CA THR A 30 -3.24 -10.54 -4.06
C THR A 30 -4.15 -11.17 -5.13
N PRO A 31 -4.81 -12.30 -4.82
CA PRO A 31 -5.83 -12.85 -5.70
C PRO A 31 -6.98 -11.87 -5.99
N ASN A 32 -7.28 -10.97 -5.04
CA ASN A 32 -8.48 -10.13 -5.03
C ASN A 32 -8.22 -8.67 -5.46
N GLY A 33 -6.97 -8.22 -5.46
CA GLY A 33 -6.60 -6.85 -5.80
C GLY A 33 -5.12 -6.56 -5.63
N VAL A 34 -4.78 -5.27 -5.59
CA VAL A 34 -3.40 -4.78 -5.49
C VAL A 34 -3.23 -3.76 -4.38
N ALA A 35 -2.02 -3.65 -3.83
CA ALA A 35 -1.67 -2.61 -2.86
C ALA A 35 -0.81 -1.51 -3.50
N ILE A 36 -1.15 -0.24 -3.24
CA ILE A 36 -0.48 0.95 -3.77
C ILE A 36 -0.19 1.94 -2.63
N PRO A 37 1.02 2.51 -2.52
CA PRO A 37 1.33 3.55 -1.53
C PRO A 37 0.66 4.89 -1.89
N HIS A 38 0.17 5.59 -0.86
CA HIS A 38 -0.36 6.95 -0.95
C HIS A 38 0.06 7.75 0.29
N GLY A 39 0.99 8.69 0.13
CA GLY A 39 1.57 9.41 1.25
C GLY A 39 2.20 8.47 2.29
N ASP A 40 1.64 8.45 3.48
CA ASP A 40 2.07 7.66 4.63
C ASP A 40 1.27 6.35 4.84
N HIS A 41 0.25 6.10 4.02
CA HIS A 41 -0.54 4.87 4.06
C HIS A 41 -0.51 4.10 2.73
N TYR A 42 -1.20 2.96 2.70
CA TYR A 42 -1.35 2.14 1.51
C TYR A 42 -2.81 1.83 1.27
N HIS A 43 -3.24 1.99 0.03
CA HIS A 43 -4.55 1.57 -0.44
C HIS A 43 -4.52 0.12 -0.91
N PHE A 44 -5.62 -0.58 -0.68
CA PHE A 44 -5.94 -1.81 -1.36
C PHE A 44 -7.03 -1.54 -2.40
N ILE A 45 -6.75 -1.81 -3.67
CA ILE A 45 -7.70 -1.63 -4.76
C ILE A 45 -8.15 -3.01 -5.25
N PRO A 46 -9.42 -3.40 -4.99
CA PRO A 46 -9.98 -4.63 -5.52
C PRO A 46 -10.01 -4.61 -7.06
N TYR A 47 -9.74 -5.74 -7.71
CA TYR A 47 -9.81 -5.82 -9.18
C TYR A 47 -11.19 -5.46 -9.72
N SER A 48 -12.26 -5.75 -8.96
CA SER A 48 -13.64 -5.40 -9.31
C SER A 48 -13.90 -3.90 -9.40
N LYS A 49 -13.04 -3.06 -8.82
CA LYS A 49 -13.10 -1.59 -8.95
C LYS A 49 -12.33 -1.07 -10.17
N LEU A 50 -11.46 -1.87 -10.76
CA LEU A 50 -10.67 -1.51 -11.93
C LEU A 50 -11.42 -1.80 -13.23
N SER A 51 -11.09 -1.08 -14.29
CA SER A 51 -11.48 -1.48 -15.64
C SER A 51 -10.75 -2.77 -16.06
N ALA A 52 -11.27 -3.47 -17.07
CA ALA A 52 -10.66 -4.70 -17.59
C ALA A 52 -9.20 -4.49 -18.06
N LEU A 53 -8.88 -3.31 -18.60
CA LEU A 53 -7.52 -2.97 -19.01
C LEU A 53 -6.60 -2.75 -17.80
N GLU A 54 -7.07 -1.99 -16.81
CA GLU A 54 -6.31 -1.74 -15.58
C GLU A 54 -6.05 -3.03 -14.80
N GLU A 55 -7.05 -3.90 -14.66
CA GLU A 55 -6.88 -5.21 -14.04
C GLU A 55 -5.86 -6.06 -14.82
N LYS A 56 -5.99 -6.15 -16.14
CA LYS A 56 -5.06 -6.91 -16.98
C LYS A 56 -3.63 -6.40 -16.79
N ILE A 57 -3.43 -5.08 -16.81
CA ILE A 57 -2.11 -4.48 -16.64
C ILE A 57 -1.59 -4.72 -15.22
N ALA A 58 -2.42 -4.54 -14.19
CA ALA A 58 -2.07 -4.81 -12.81
C ALA A 58 -1.53 -6.24 -12.62
N ARG A 59 -2.21 -7.24 -13.20
CA ARG A 59 -1.79 -8.65 -13.17
C ARG A 59 -0.51 -8.94 -13.96
N MET A 60 -0.22 -8.14 -14.98
CA MET A 60 1.00 -8.25 -15.78
C MET A 60 2.20 -7.55 -15.14
N VAL A 61 2.00 -6.70 -14.13
CA VAL A 61 3.11 -6.11 -13.38
C VAL A 61 3.88 -7.23 -12.69
N SER A 62 5.08 -7.51 -13.19
CA SER A 62 6.03 -8.35 -12.49
C SER A 62 6.51 -7.54 -11.29
N ILE A 63 5.96 -7.84 -10.11
CA ILE A 63 6.57 -7.36 -8.87
C ILE A 63 7.92 -8.10 -8.78
N SER A 64 8.99 -7.38 -9.09
CA SER A 64 10.35 -7.89 -8.95
C SER A 64 10.58 -8.22 -7.47
N GLY A 65 10.28 -9.46 -7.08
CA GLY A 65 10.24 -9.83 -5.67
C GLY A 65 9.85 -11.26 -5.33
N THR A 66 9.22 -12.06 -6.21
CA THR A 66 8.94 -13.48 -5.88
C THR A 66 8.94 -14.40 -7.11
N GLY A 67 10.04 -15.14 -7.32
CA GLY A 67 10.02 -16.47 -7.95
C GLY A 67 10.54 -16.61 -9.38
N SER A 68 11.81 -16.31 -9.65
CA SER A 68 12.57 -16.97 -10.72
C SER A 68 14.03 -17.10 -10.30
N THR A 69 14.50 -18.35 -10.21
CA THR A 69 15.87 -18.72 -9.92
C THR A 69 16.80 -18.27 -11.04
N VAL A 70 17.63 -17.24 -10.83
CA VAL A 70 18.91 -17.07 -11.54
C VAL A 70 19.93 -16.45 -10.57
N SER A 71 20.98 -17.22 -10.30
CA SER A 71 22.23 -16.75 -9.70
C SER A 71 22.97 -15.83 -10.67
N THR A 72 23.38 -14.65 -10.21
CA THR A 72 24.76 -14.15 -10.34
C THR A 72 24.97 -12.93 -9.45
N ASN A 73 26.08 -12.95 -8.72
CA ASN A 73 26.61 -11.87 -7.89
C ASN A 73 26.78 -10.56 -8.68
N GLU A 74 26.55 -9.40 -8.03
CA GLU A 74 27.47 -8.24 -7.94
C GLU A 74 26.78 -7.07 -7.18
N VAL A 75 27.11 -6.97 -5.89
CA VAL A 75 27.43 -5.81 -5.02
C VAL A 75 26.85 -4.38 -5.23
N VAL A 76 26.06 -3.93 -4.23
CA VAL A 76 26.27 -2.76 -3.31
C VAL A 76 26.41 -1.35 -3.92
N SER A 77 25.49 -0.40 -3.67
CA SER A 77 25.45 0.58 -2.54
C SER A 77 24.23 1.50 -2.77
N SER A 78 23.50 2.08 -1.80
CA SER A 78 23.99 2.84 -0.66
C SER A 78 22.98 2.90 0.50
N LEU A 79 23.56 2.72 1.68
CA LEU A 79 23.04 2.96 3.01
C LEU A 79 22.73 4.46 3.23
N GLY A 80 21.50 4.78 3.62
CA GLY A 80 21.11 6.06 4.20
C GLY A 80 20.61 5.85 5.63
N SER A 81 21.53 5.95 6.59
CA SER A 81 21.28 5.88 8.04
C SER A 81 20.65 7.18 8.53
N LEU A 82 19.56 7.13 9.32
CA LEU A 82 19.30 8.00 10.49
C LEU A 82 18.33 7.27 11.43
N SER A 83 18.84 6.67 12.51
CA SER A 83 18.85 7.22 13.88
C SER A 83 17.55 6.94 14.65
N SER A 84 17.58 5.85 15.43
CA SER A 84 16.61 5.52 16.45
C SER A 84 16.71 6.52 17.59
N ASN A 85 15.66 7.32 17.81
CA ASN A 85 15.49 8.08 19.05
C ASN A 85 14.03 7.96 19.50
N PRO A 86 13.72 7.29 20.63
CA PRO A 86 12.36 7.24 21.16
C PRO A 86 12.16 8.49 22.01
N SER A 87 11.48 9.50 21.47
CA SER A 87 11.08 10.66 22.26
C SER A 87 9.60 10.93 22.00
N SER A 88 8.81 10.59 23.01
CA SER A 88 7.49 11.15 23.27
C SER A 88 7.53 12.67 23.05
N LEU A 89 6.61 13.21 22.25
CA LEU A 89 5.85 14.44 22.54
C LEU A 89 5.01 14.87 21.33
N THR A 90 3.79 15.24 21.65
CA THR A 90 2.79 15.94 20.85
C THR A 90 3.38 17.06 20.00
N THR A 91 3.14 17.06 18.69
CA THR A 91 3.02 18.28 17.86
C THR A 91 2.15 17.95 16.65
N SER A 92 0.86 18.21 16.80
CA SER A 92 -0.04 18.56 15.71
C SER A 92 0.61 19.59 14.79
N LYS A 93 0.45 19.44 13.46
CA LYS A 93 0.72 20.44 12.40
C LYS A 93 1.96 20.18 11.50
N GLU A 94 2.10 18.98 10.93
CA GLU A 94 2.75 18.79 9.59
C GLU A 94 2.48 17.42 8.91
N LEU A 95 1.46 16.65 9.31
CA LEU A 95 1.06 15.39 8.60
C LEU A 95 -0.26 15.53 7.81
N SER A 96 -0.90 16.69 7.87
CA SER A 96 -2.35 16.82 7.71
C SER A 96 -2.82 17.15 6.28
N SER A 97 -2.27 16.49 5.26
CA SER A 97 -2.82 16.59 3.89
C SER A 97 -2.94 15.27 3.15
N VAL A 98 -2.30 14.18 3.60
CA VAL A 98 -2.37 12.87 2.92
C VAL A 98 -2.79 11.72 3.84
N SER A 99 -2.53 11.80 5.15
CA SER A 99 -3.15 10.85 6.09
C SER A 99 -4.64 11.14 6.18
N ASP A 100 -5.47 10.13 5.95
CA ASP A 100 -6.92 10.24 5.99
C ASP A 100 -7.50 10.01 7.41
N GLY A 101 -6.61 9.73 8.37
CA GLY A 101 -6.90 9.69 9.79
C GLY A 101 -7.52 8.38 10.25
N TYR A 102 -7.39 7.31 9.48
CA TYR A 102 -7.89 6.00 9.87
C TYR A 102 -7.15 5.46 11.10
N ILE A 103 -7.93 5.01 12.08
CA ILE A 103 -7.41 4.34 13.28
C ILE A 103 -7.78 2.86 13.18
N PHE A 104 -6.76 2.00 13.19
CA PHE A 104 -6.95 0.56 13.04
C PHE A 104 -7.94 0.00 14.07
N ASN A 105 -8.97 -0.68 13.55
CA ASN A 105 -9.95 -1.38 14.32
C ASN A 105 -10.16 -2.80 13.73
N PRO A 106 -9.94 -3.87 14.52
CA PRO A 106 -10.07 -5.24 14.03
C PRO A 106 -11.44 -5.58 13.44
N LYS A 107 -12.50 -4.85 13.80
CA LYS A 107 -13.85 -5.05 13.26
C LYS A 107 -13.97 -4.61 11.80
N ASP A 108 -13.04 -3.80 11.32
CA ASP A 108 -13.06 -3.26 9.96
C ASP A 108 -12.26 -4.15 8.99
N ILE A 109 -11.63 -5.22 9.49
CA ILE A 109 -10.93 -6.22 8.67
C ILE A 109 -11.94 -6.96 7.80
N ILE A 110 -11.73 -6.86 6.48
CA ILE A 110 -12.49 -7.60 5.47
C ILE A 110 -11.71 -8.80 4.93
N GLU A 111 -10.38 -8.76 5.01
CA GLU A 111 -9.51 -9.86 4.60
C GLU A 111 -8.22 -9.85 5.44
N GLU A 112 -7.78 -11.03 5.87
CA GLU A 112 -6.51 -11.24 6.52
C GLU A 112 -5.64 -12.14 5.65
N THR A 113 -4.50 -11.63 5.21
CA THR A 113 -3.51 -12.39 4.45
C THR A 113 -2.35 -12.81 5.35
N ALA A 114 -1.42 -13.62 4.84
CA ALA A 114 -0.21 -13.98 5.57
C ALA A 114 0.63 -12.75 5.97
N ILE A 115 0.59 -11.67 5.19
CA ILE A 115 1.52 -10.53 5.32
C ILE A 115 0.84 -9.19 5.65
N ALA A 116 -0.49 -9.09 5.56
CA ALA A 116 -1.21 -7.84 5.76
C ALA A 116 -2.67 -8.05 6.19
N TYR A 117 -3.26 -7.02 6.80
CA TYR A 117 -4.71 -6.88 6.96
C TYR A 117 -5.24 -5.93 5.89
N ILE A 118 -6.39 -6.26 5.31
CA ILE A 118 -7.16 -5.37 4.44
C ILE A 118 -8.39 -4.94 5.22
N VAL A 119 -8.54 -3.62 5.37
CA VAL A 119 -9.60 -3.02 6.19
C VAL A 119 -10.41 -2.04 5.35
N ARG A 120 -11.69 -1.88 5.67
CA ARG A 120 -12.57 -0.91 5.03
C ARG A 120 -12.52 0.44 5.75
N HIS A 121 -12.30 1.52 5.01
CA HIS A 121 -12.41 2.89 5.53
C HIS A 121 -13.24 3.74 4.57
N GLY A 122 -14.43 4.18 5.02
CA GLY A 122 -15.34 4.95 4.17
C GLY A 122 -15.71 4.19 2.88
N ASP A 123 -15.25 4.71 1.74
CA ASP A 123 -15.46 4.17 0.40
C ASP A 123 -14.25 3.42 -0.20
N HIS A 124 -13.11 3.41 0.50
CA HIS A 124 -11.89 2.74 0.08
C HIS A 124 -11.43 1.69 1.09
N PHE A 125 -10.27 1.07 0.82
CA PHE A 125 -9.70 0.04 1.67
C PHE A 125 -8.23 0.33 1.93
N HIS A 126 -7.76 0.10 3.15
CA HIS A 126 -6.33 0.16 3.45
C HIS A 126 -5.70 -1.22 3.38
N TYR A 127 -4.45 -1.24 2.92
CA TYR A 127 -3.53 -2.36 3.04
C TYR A 127 -2.57 -2.10 4.21
N ILE A 128 -2.66 -2.89 5.29
CA ILE A 128 -1.86 -2.68 6.50
C ILE A 128 -0.87 -3.84 6.64
N PRO A 129 0.43 -3.65 6.30
CA PRO A 129 1.43 -4.69 6.45
C PRO A 129 1.54 -5.15 7.91
N LYS A 130 1.52 -6.46 8.15
CA LYS A 130 1.72 -7.05 9.48
C LYS A 130 3.11 -6.76 10.04
N SER A 131 4.09 -6.48 9.19
CA SER A 131 5.43 -6.02 9.59
C SER A 131 5.42 -4.66 10.28
N ASN A 132 4.39 -3.84 10.06
CA ASN A 132 4.29 -2.51 10.67
C ASN A 132 3.72 -2.58 12.09
N GLN A 133 3.28 -3.76 12.55
CA GLN A 133 2.69 -3.96 13.88
C GLN A 133 3.75 -3.82 14.97
N ILE A 134 3.62 -2.81 15.83
CA ILE A 134 4.40 -2.72 17.07
C ILE A 134 3.66 -3.52 18.15
N LYS A 135 4.25 -4.64 18.57
CA LYS A 135 3.75 -5.39 19.73
C LYS A 135 4.16 -4.69 21.02
N LEU A 136 3.20 -4.11 21.75
CA LEU A 136 3.36 -3.71 23.14
C LEU A 136 2.50 -4.63 24.01
N GLY A 137 3.10 -5.72 24.49
CA GLY A 137 2.39 -6.77 25.25
C GLY A 137 1.37 -7.54 24.41
N ASN A 138 0.20 -7.86 25.00
CA ASN A 138 -0.88 -8.59 24.33
C ASN A 138 -1.81 -7.69 23.47
N ARG A 139 -1.49 -6.40 23.32
CA ARG A 139 -2.24 -5.45 22.49
C ARG A 139 -1.42 -5.07 21.26
N LEU A 140 -2.05 -5.24 20.10
CA LEU A 140 -1.57 -4.71 18.84
C LEU A 140 -1.84 -3.20 18.84
N PHE A 141 -0.78 -2.39 18.84
CA PHE A 141 -0.89 -0.96 18.57
C PHE A 141 -0.38 -0.76 17.14
N GLN A 142 -1.23 -0.20 16.28
CA GLN A 142 -0.84 0.15 14.92
C GLN A 142 -0.98 1.66 14.72
N THR A 143 0.02 2.22 14.03
CA THR A 143 0.12 3.60 13.54
C THR A 143 -1.16 4.06 12.87
N ILE A 144 -1.53 5.33 13.11
CA ILE A 144 -2.49 6.08 12.30
C ILE A 144 -2.03 5.98 10.84
N VAL A 145 -2.95 5.67 9.94
CA VAL A 145 -2.77 5.68 8.48
C VAL A 145 -3.65 6.78 7.92
#